data_AF-A0AAV0MC40-F1
#
_entry.id   AF-A0AAV0MC40-F1
#
_cell.length_a   1.000
_cell.length_b   1.000
_cell.length_c   1.000
_cell.angle_alpha   90.00
_cell.angle_beta   90.00
_cell.angle_gamma   90.00
#
_symmetry.space_group_name_H-M   'P 1'
#
loop_
_entity.id
_entity.type
_entity.pdbx_description
1 polymer ?
#
loop_
_entity_poly.entity_id
_entity_poly.type
_entity_poly.pdbx_seq_one_letter_code
_entity_poly.pdbx_strand_id
1 'polypeptide(L)'
;NHRRPLHTLPFLLLHLLHFQPTSAVDFIFNSFNSTNSSFSLFLYGSAAVESRVLTLTNSSTFTIGRALYPQRIRTKTPNSSYVNPFSTYFIFAMAPYRDALPGHGLVFLFVPFAGIEGASSSQNLGFLNRTIDNDPNTRIFGVEFDFFANQEFSDINDNHVGIDLNSLTSRFTNEAGY
;
A
#
# COMPACT_ATOMS: atom_id res chain seq x y z
N ASN A 1 28.23 17.47 -55.74
CA ASN A 1 26.89 16.83 -55.67
C ASN A 1 26.97 15.46 -55.00
N HIS A 2 27.03 15.41 -53.66
CA HIS A 2 26.91 14.16 -52.92
C HIS A 2 25.46 13.95 -52.49
N ARG A 3 24.77 13.01 -53.13
CA ARG A 3 23.44 12.53 -52.70
C ARG A 3 23.63 11.73 -51.41
N ARG A 4 23.11 12.24 -50.29
CA ARG A 4 22.98 11.45 -49.05
C ARG A 4 21.93 10.35 -49.28
N PRO A 5 22.18 9.11 -48.83
CA PRO A 5 21.24 8.01 -49.06
C PRO A 5 19.97 8.22 -48.24
N LEU A 6 18.82 8.25 -48.93
CA LEU A 6 17.46 8.38 -48.38
C LEU A 6 16.96 7.10 -47.66
N HIS A 7 17.87 6.18 -47.33
CA HIS A 7 17.55 4.84 -46.81
C HIS A 7 17.51 4.76 -45.28
N THR A 8 17.90 5.82 -44.55
CA THR A 8 17.88 5.82 -43.07
C THR A 8 16.48 6.07 -42.49
N LEU A 9 15.59 6.72 -43.25
CA LEU A 9 14.23 7.04 -42.84
C LEU A 9 13.33 5.80 -42.59
N PRO A 10 13.32 4.75 -43.44
CA PRO A 10 12.52 3.55 -43.18
C PRO A 10 13.00 2.73 -41.98
N PHE A 11 14.31 2.70 -41.68
CA PHE A 11 14.83 2.03 -40.47
C PHE A 11 14.42 2.76 -39.19
N LEU A 12 14.44 4.10 -39.21
CA LEU A 12 13.95 4.91 -38.09
C LEU A 12 12.44 4.69 -37.85
N LEU A 13 11.65 4.61 -38.93
CA LEU A 13 10.21 4.34 -38.86
C LEU A 13 9.92 2.92 -38.34
N LEU A 14 10.71 1.92 -38.74
CA LEU A 14 10.61 0.56 -38.24
C LEU A 14 10.94 0.49 -36.74
N HIS A 15 11.94 1.24 -36.26
CA HIS A 15 12.24 1.30 -34.82
C HIS A 15 11.12 1.97 -34.01
N LEU A 16 10.50 3.03 -34.53
CA LEU A 16 9.34 3.68 -33.88
C LEU A 16 8.12 2.76 -33.77
N LEU A 17 7.94 1.81 -34.70
CA LEU A 17 6.87 0.80 -34.66
C LEU A 17 7.09 -0.31 -33.61
N HIS A 18 8.30 -0.43 -33.05
CA HIS A 18 8.63 -1.41 -32.01
C HIS A 18 8.63 -0.81 -30.59
N PHE A 19 8.40 0.50 -30.45
CA PHE A 19 8.21 1.11 -29.13
C PHE A 19 6.84 0.71 -28.57
N GLN A 20 6.84 -0.17 -27.57
CA GLN A 20 5.67 -0.40 -26.74
C GLN A 20 5.55 0.78 -25.75
N PRO A 21 4.52 1.63 -25.84
CA PRO A 21 4.33 2.69 -24.87
C PRO A 21 4.15 2.08 -23.48
N THR A 22 4.99 2.50 -22.53
CA THR A 22 4.79 2.20 -21.11
C THR A 22 3.95 3.30 -20.49
N SER A 23 2.93 2.92 -19.72
CA SER A 23 2.15 3.83 -18.90
C SER A 23 2.24 3.40 -17.43
N ALA A 24 2.25 4.40 -16.55
CA ALA A 24 2.20 4.19 -15.11
C ALA A 24 0.96 4.90 -14.54
N VAL A 25 0.41 4.36 -13.45
CA VAL A 25 -0.58 5.08 -12.64
C VAL A 25 0.23 5.97 -11.70
N ASP A 26 0.05 7.28 -11.83
CA ASP A 26 0.74 8.28 -11.02
C ASP A 26 -0.29 9.21 -10.37
N PHE A 27 -0.11 9.49 -9.09
CA PHE A 27 -0.99 10.36 -8.30
C PHE A 27 -0.23 10.95 -7.11
N ILE A 28 -0.62 12.17 -6.73
CA ILE A 28 -0.05 12.88 -5.58
C ILE A 28 -1.17 13.45 -4.74
N PHE A 29 -1.11 13.20 -3.43
CA PHE A 29 -2.00 13.81 -2.44
C PHE A 29 -1.21 14.80 -1.57
N ASN A 30 -1.17 16.07 -1.98
CA ASN A 30 -0.56 17.13 -1.16
C ASN A 30 -1.43 17.51 0.05
N SER A 31 -2.73 17.22 -0.03
CA SER A 31 -3.69 17.38 1.06
C SER A 31 -4.93 16.53 0.75
N PHE A 32 -5.66 16.09 1.75
CA PHE A 32 -6.90 15.34 1.56
C PHE A 32 -8.09 16.31 1.57
N ASN A 33 -8.83 16.43 0.47
CA ASN A 33 -10.02 17.28 0.42
C ASN A 33 -11.28 16.40 0.36
N SER A 34 -12.18 16.52 1.32
CA SER A 34 -13.44 15.79 1.36
C SER A 34 -14.45 16.26 0.30
N THR A 35 -14.28 17.45 -0.29
CA THR A 35 -15.30 18.09 -1.15
C THR A 35 -15.07 17.95 -2.65
N ASN A 36 -13.92 17.43 -3.11
CA ASN A 36 -13.64 17.21 -4.54
C ASN A 36 -13.72 15.72 -4.88
N SER A 37 -14.85 15.33 -5.50
CA SER A 37 -15.26 13.94 -5.75
C SER A 37 -14.45 13.17 -6.81
N SER A 38 -13.61 13.84 -7.60
CA SER A 38 -12.90 13.18 -8.71
C SER A 38 -11.64 12.40 -8.30
N PHE A 39 -11.16 12.55 -7.06
CA PHE A 39 -9.96 11.88 -6.52
C PHE A 39 -10.14 11.41 -5.06
N SER A 40 -11.38 11.26 -4.58
CA SER A 40 -11.67 10.85 -3.21
C SER A 40 -11.30 9.38 -3.00
N LEU A 41 -10.48 9.10 -1.99
CA LEU A 41 -10.17 7.75 -1.51
C LEU A 41 -11.45 7.03 -1.08
N PHE A 42 -11.46 5.70 -1.19
CA PHE A 42 -12.46 4.89 -0.52
C PHE A 42 -12.06 4.70 0.94
N LEU A 43 -12.87 5.23 1.85
CA LEU A 43 -12.64 5.16 3.29
C LEU A 43 -13.52 4.06 3.89
N TYR A 44 -12.94 3.26 4.77
CA TYR A 44 -13.60 2.15 5.45
C TYR A 44 -13.30 2.17 6.94
N GLY A 45 -14.25 1.65 7.72
CA GLY A 45 -14.15 1.61 9.18
C GLY A 45 -14.13 3.03 9.76
N SER A 46 -13.15 3.32 10.62
CA SER A 46 -12.97 4.63 11.25
C SER A 46 -12.25 5.65 10.37
N ALA A 47 -11.82 5.29 9.16
CA ALA A 47 -11.05 6.19 8.31
C ALA A 47 -11.88 7.42 7.91
N ALA A 48 -11.31 8.60 8.09
CA ALA A 48 -11.93 9.89 7.82
C ALA A 48 -10.90 10.88 7.28
N VAL A 49 -11.39 11.97 6.69
CA VAL A 49 -10.54 13.13 6.35
C VAL A 49 -10.88 14.25 7.32
N GLU A 50 -9.92 14.64 8.13
CA GLU A 50 -10.07 15.67 9.17
C GLU A 50 -9.04 16.77 8.95
N SER A 51 -9.48 18.02 8.83
CA SER A 51 -8.58 19.18 8.66
C SER A 51 -7.53 19.00 7.55
N ARG A 52 -7.94 18.33 6.46
CA ARG A 52 -7.11 17.98 5.29
C ARG A 52 -6.07 16.87 5.49
N VAL A 53 -6.15 16.14 6.59
CA VAL A 53 -5.33 14.97 6.91
C VAL A 53 -6.18 13.72 6.78
N LEU A 54 -5.61 12.64 6.24
CA LEU A 54 -6.22 11.33 6.27
C LEU A 54 -5.97 10.72 7.64
N THR A 55 -7.04 10.54 8.40
CA THR A 55 -7.02 9.94 9.73
C THR A 55 -7.56 8.52 9.60
N LEU A 56 -6.74 7.50 9.86
CA LEU A 56 -7.20 6.11 9.80
C LEU A 56 -7.94 5.72 11.08
N THR A 57 -7.32 5.98 12.23
CA THR A 57 -7.85 5.64 13.56
C THR A 57 -7.84 6.87 14.47
N ASN A 58 -8.66 6.84 15.50
CA ASN A 58 -8.74 7.86 16.55
C ASN A 58 -8.56 7.22 17.94
N SER A 59 -8.94 7.90 19.03
CA SER A 59 -8.81 7.38 20.40
C SER A 59 -9.67 6.15 20.72
N SER A 60 -10.48 5.66 19.78
CA SER A 60 -11.36 4.50 19.95
C SER A 60 -10.57 3.20 19.87
N THR A 61 -10.69 2.37 20.90
CA THR A 61 -10.06 1.05 20.98
C THR A 61 -10.67 0.06 19.99
N PHE A 62 -9.89 -0.94 19.56
CA PHE A 62 -10.36 -2.04 18.72
C PHE A 62 -10.93 -1.62 17.35
N THR A 63 -10.47 -0.51 16.78
CA THR A 63 -10.93 0.00 15.49
C THR A 63 -10.04 -0.40 14.32
N ILE A 64 -10.63 -0.38 13.11
CA ILE A 64 -9.91 -0.52 11.84
C ILE A 64 -10.18 0.74 11.03
N GLY A 65 -9.12 1.38 10.57
CA GLY A 65 -9.19 2.45 9.58
C GLY A 65 -8.48 2.03 8.30
N ARG A 66 -9.18 2.10 7.17
CA ARG A 66 -8.56 1.80 5.87
C ARG A 66 -8.96 2.83 4.83
N ALA A 67 -7.97 3.28 4.07
CA ALA A 67 -8.18 4.10 2.89
C ALA A 67 -7.59 3.42 1.67
N LEU A 68 -8.35 3.32 0.58
CA LEU A 68 -7.94 2.70 -0.66
C LEU A 68 -8.00 3.71 -1.81
N TYR A 69 -7.00 3.65 -2.70
CA TYR A 69 -7.06 4.35 -3.97
C TYR A 69 -8.24 3.81 -4.81
N PRO A 70 -9.10 4.66 -5.37
CA PRO A 70 -10.39 4.24 -5.93
C PRO A 70 -10.26 3.36 -7.19
N GLN A 71 -9.14 3.44 -7.91
CA GLN A 71 -8.89 2.63 -9.10
C GLN A 71 -7.97 1.45 -8.78
N ARG A 72 -8.31 0.27 -9.30
CA ARG A 72 -7.45 -0.91 -9.19
C ARG A 72 -6.11 -0.67 -9.89
N ILE A 73 -5.02 -0.87 -9.16
CA ILE A 73 -3.66 -0.82 -9.69
C ILE A 73 -3.28 -2.24 -10.15
N ARG A 74 -2.90 -2.37 -11.42
CA ARG A 74 -2.48 -3.65 -11.99
C ARG A 74 -1.04 -3.95 -11.59
N THR A 75 -0.82 -4.89 -10.68
CA THR A 75 0.53 -5.27 -10.21
C THR A 75 1.26 -6.22 -11.16
N LYS A 76 0.55 -6.95 -12.02
CA LYS A 76 1.15 -7.75 -13.09
C LYS A 76 0.18 -8.01 -14.23
N THR A 77 0.70 -8.39 -15.40
CA THR A 77 -0.16 -8.90 -16.48
C THR A 77 -0.55 -10.36 -16.19
N PRO A 78 -1.79 -10.79 -16.52
CA PRO A 78 -2.17 -12.20 -16.39
C PRO A 78 -1.16 -13.09 -17.12
N ASN A 79 -0.79 -14.20 -16.48
CA ASN A 79 0.18 -15.19 -16.98
C ASN A 79 1.61 -14.68 -17.18
N SER A 80 1.94 -13.48 -16.72
CA SER A 80 3.32 -13.00 -16.68
C SER A 80 3.96 -13.28 -15.33
N SER A 81 5.23 -13.67 -15.36
CA SER A 81 6.11 -13.71 -14.19
C SER A 81 6.64 -12.33 -13.80
N TYR A 82 6.52 -11.33 -14.69
CA TYR A 82 6.96 -9.97 -14.43
C TYR A 82 5.93 -9.21 -13.59
N VAL A 83 6.40 -8.70 -12.45
CA VAL A 83 5.65 -7.80 -11.56
C VAL A 83 5.99 -6.37 -11.93
N ASN A 84 4.96 -5.54 -12.09
CA ASN A 84 5.13 -4.12 -12.38
C ASN A 84 5.83 -3.45 -11.19
N PRO A 85 6.91 -2.68 -11.44
CA PRO A 85 7.56 -1.93 -10.38
C PRO A 85 6.63 -0.83 -9.87
N PHE A 86 6.76 -0.49 -8.59
CA PHE A 86 6.08 0.65 -7.99
C PHE A 86 7.05 1.42 -7.08
N SER A 87 6.76 2.69 -6.88
CA SER A 87 7.35 3.51 -5.85
C SER A 87 6.23 4.28 -5.16
N THR A 88 6.38 4.50 -3.86
CA THR A 88 5.46 5.33 -3.08
C THR A 88 6.26 6.08 -2.03
N TYR A 89 5.76 7.25 -1.67
CA TYR A 89 6.27 8.05 -0.57
C TYR A 89 5.07 8.67 0.13
N PHE A 90 5.05 8.57 1.45
CA PHE A 90 4.04 9.19 2.28
C PHE A 90 4.67 9.61 3.59
N ILE A 91 4.05 10.61 4.21
CA ILE A 91 4.38 11.05 5.56
C ILE A 91 3.19 10.67 6.41
N PHE A 92 3.46 10.03 7.54
CA PHE A 92 2.44 9.66 8.51
C PHE A 92 2.90 10.06 9.91
N ALA A 93 1.94 10.14 10.83
CA ALA A 93 2.19 10.36 12.24
C ALA A 93 1.30 9.43 13.04
N MET A 94 1.85 8.84 14.10
CA MET A 94 1.12 8.07 15.09
C MET A 94 1.36 8.73 16.44
N ALA A 95 0.30 9.32 16.98
CA ALA A 95 0.35 10.04 18.24
C ALA A 95 -0.22 9.16 19.35
N PRO A 96 0.50 8.97 20.47
CA PRO A 96 -0.03 8.24 21.61
C PRO A 96 -1.16 9.05 22.26
N TYR A 97 -2.17 8.35 22.76
CA TYR A 97 -3.18 8.94 23.64
C TYR A 97 -2.75 8.78 25.10
N ARG A 98 -3.02 9.80 25.91
CA ARG A 98 -2.76 9.73 27.35
C ARG A 98 -3.60 8.60 27.96
N ASP A 99 -2.97 7.83 28.85
CA ASP A 99 -3.60 6.71 29.57
C ASP A 99 -4.14 5.59 28.66
N ALA A 100 -3.64 5.49 27.42
CA ALA A 100 -3.91 4.41 26.48
C ALA A 100 -2.63 3.61 26.20
N LEU A 101 -2.76 2.30 26.00
CA LEU A 101 -1.64 1.49 25.51
C LEU A 101 -1.27 1.93 24.09
N PRO A 102 0.03 2.05 23.76
CA PRO A 102 0.45 2.32 22.40
C PRO A 102 0.05 1.15 21.50
N GLY A 103 -0.19 1.47 20.22
CA GLY A 103 -0.37 0.46 19.20
C GLY A 103 -1.70 0.55 18.41
N HIS A 104 -1.85 -0.31 17.40
CA HIS A 104 -0.86 -1.32 17.02
C HIS A 104 0.10 -0.81 15.95
N GLY A 105 -0.39 -0.41 14.77
CA GLY A 105 0.50 0.11 13.72
C GLY A 105 -0.23 0.60 12.48
N LEU A 106 0.56 0.79 11.42
CA LEU A 106 0.12 1.22 10.09
C LEU A 106 0.60 0.21 9.04
N VAL A 107 -0.24 -0.09 8.04
CA VAL A 107 0.16 -0.94 6.92
C VAL A 107 -0.12 -0.24 5.58
N PHE A 108 0.92 -0.09 4.76
CA PHE A 108 0.75 0.17 3.33
C PHE A 108 0.50 -1.17 2.62
N LEU A 109 -0.65 -1.30 1.94
CA LEU A 109 -1.10 -2.60 1.45
C LEU A 109 -1.54 -2.62 -0.01
N PHE A 110 -1.31 -3.76 -0.66
CA PHE A 110 -1.99 -4.17 -1.88
C PHE A 110 -2.96 -5.30 -1.53
N VAL A 111 -4.25 -5.10 -1.83
CA VAL A 111 -5.33 -6.06 -1.58
C VAL A 111 -6.15 -6.29 -2.85
N PRO A 112 -6.66 -7.52 -3.10
CA PRO A 112 -7.43 -7.81 -4.31
C PRO A 112 -8.91 -7.41 -4.23
N PHE A 113 -9.37 -6.96 -3.06
CA PHE A 113 -10.74 -6.53 -2.79
C PHE A 113 -10.76 -5.20 -2.05
N ALA A 114 -11.87 -4.49 -2.17
CA ALA A 114 -12.12 -3.27 -1.42
C ALA A 114 -12.84 -3.60 -0.10
N GLY A 115 -12.84 -2.69 0.87
CA GLY A 115 -13.43 -2.93 2.18
C GLY A 115 -12.45 -3.47 3.21
N ILE A 116 -12.98 -3.98 4.32
CA ILE A 116 -12.23 -4.49 5.48
C ILE A 116 -12.65 -5.93 5.85
N GLU A 117 -13.36 -6.61 4.95
CA GLU A 117 -13.73 -8.01 5.14
C GLU A 117 -12.47 -8.87 5.26
N GLY A 118 -12.47 -9.78 6.23
CA GLY A 118 -11.29 -10.60 6.54
C GLY A 118 -10.19 -9.88 7.33
N ALA A 119 -10.36 -8.61 7.70
CA ALA A 119 -9.46 -7.91 8.59
C ALA A 119 -9.99 -7.85 10.03
N SER A 120 -9.08 -7.83 11.00
CA SER A 120 -9.37 -7.57 12.41
C SER A 120 -8.49 -6.45 12.95
N SER A 121 -8.96 -5.77 14.00
CA SER A 121 -8.22 -4.70 14.67
C SER A 121 -7.10 -5.24 15.56
N SER A 122 -6.47 -4.34 16.31
CA SER A 122 -5.44 -4.65 17.30
C SER A 122 -4.18 -5.23 16.65
N GLN A 123 -3.63 -6.32 17.18
CA GLN A 123 -2.40 -6.94 16.70
C GLN A 123 -2.47 -7.40 15.24
N ASN A 124 -3.67 -7.51 14.68
CA ASN A 124 -3.88 -7.91 13.29
C ASN A 124 -3.73 -6.74 12.29
N LEU A 125 -3.37 -5.54 12.78
CA LEU A 125 -3.05 -4.31 12.04
C LEU A 125 -4.12 -3.88 11.01
N GLY A 126 -5.35 -4.37 11.14
CA GLY A 126 -6.44 -4.00 10.25
C GLY A 126 -6.29 -4.51 8.81
N PHE A 127 -5.42 -5.48 8.52
CA PHE A 127 -5.22 -6.02 7.16
C PHE A 127 -5.53 -7.52 6.99
N LEU A 128 -5.31 -8.34 8.02
CA LEU A 128 -5.66 -9.76 8.04
C LEU A 128 -6.47 -10.10 9.30
N ASN A 129 -7.04 -11.29 9.33
CA ASN A 129 -7.55 -11.93 10.54
C ASN A 129 -6.98 -13.34 10.63
N ARG A 130 -7.11 -13.98 11.79
CA ARG A 130 -6.55 -15.32 12.03
C ARG A 130 -7.10 -16.42 11.11
N THR A 131 -8.26 -16.23 10.49
CA THR A 131 -8.86 -17.21 9.57
C THR A 131 -8.22 -17.18 8.19
N ILE A 132 -7.79 -16.00 7.75
CA ILE A 132 -7.18 -15.80 6.41
C ILE A 132 -5.66 -15.60 6.48
N ASP A 133 -5.09 -15.61 7.69
CA ASP A 133 -3.66 -15.57 7.95
C ASP A 133 -2.97 -16.82 7.38
N ASN A 134 -1.87 -16.60 6.65
CA ASN A 134 -1.12 -17.61 5.88
C ASN A 134 -1.91 -18.30 4.74
N ASP A 135 -3.10 -17.81 4.35
CA ASP A 135 -3.81 -18.35 3.19
C ASP A 135 -3.22 -17.79 1.88
N PRO A 136 -2.57 -18.63 1.03
CA PRO A 136 -1.96 -18.18 -0.22
C PRO A 136 -2.98 -17.65 -1.24
N ASN A 137 -4.27 -17.89 -1.04
CA ASN A 137 -5.33 -17.41 -1.94
C ASN A 137 -5.73 -15.96 -1.69
N THR A 138 -5.41 -15.40 -0.51
CA THR A 138 -5.76 -14.02 -0.13
C THR A 138 -5.04 -12.99 -1.00
N ARG A 139 -3.78 -13.26 -1.39
CA ARG A 139 -2.95 -12.42 -2.27
C ARG A 139 -2.82 -10.98 -1.75
N ILE A 140 -2.53 -10.86 -0.46
CA ILE A 140 -2.33 -9.62 0.26
C ILE A 140 -0.82 -9.39 0.46
N PHE A 141 -0.40 -8.17 0.20
CA PHE A 141 0.95 -7.67 0.47
C PHE A 141 0.85 -6.47 1.41
N GLY A 142 1.69 -6.44 2.44
CA GLY A 142 1.79 -5.35 3.40
C GLY A 142 3.24 -4.89 3.59
N VAL A 143 3.41 -3.60 3.81
CA VAL A 143 4.57 -3.03 4.50
C VAL A 143 4.04 -2.44 5.79
N GLU A 144 4.35 -3.10 6.90
CA GLU A 144 3.89 -2.72 8.23
C GLU A 144 4.89 -1.80 8.93
N PHE A 145 4.35 -0.92 9.76
CA PHE A 145 5.05 -0.09 10.73
C PHE A 145 4.40 -0.39 12.08
N ASP A 146 4.98 -1.33 12.82
CA ASP A 146 4.40 -1.86 14.05
C ASP A 146 5.09 -1.27 15.29
N PHE A 147 4.27 -0.82 16.24
CA PHE A 147 4.66 -0.17 17.49
C PHE A 147 4.26 -1.01 18.72
N PHE A 148 4.01 -2.31 18.52
CA PHE A 148 3.67 -3.23 19.58
C PHE A 148 4.31 -4.60 19.33
N ALA A 149 4.99 -5.16 20.32
CA ALA A 149 5.60 -6.49 20.18
C ALA A 149 4.57 -7.61 20.43
N ASN A 150 4.15 -8.29 19.37
CA ASN A 150 3.27 -9.44 19.41
C ASN A 150 4.04 -10.77 19.33
N GLN A 151 4.19 -11.45 20.47
CA GLN A 151 4.90 -12.73 20.55
C GLN A 151 4.30 -13.80 19.62
N GLU A 152 2.99 -13.78 19.42
CA GLU A 152 2.27 -14.69 18.51
C GLU A 152 2.65 -14.54 17.03
N PHE A 153 3.23 -13.40 16.64
CA PHE A 153 3.63 -13.08 15.27
C PHE A 153 5.15 -13.08 15.09
N SER A 154 5.89 -13.37 16.17
CA SER A 154 7.36 -13.42 16.21
C SER A 154 8.01 -12.06 15.94
N ASP A 155 7.39 -10.99 16.43
CA ASP A 155 7.92 -9.64 16.31
C ASP A 155 9.27 -9.52 17.02
N ILE A 156 10.20 -8.81 16.38
CA ILE A 156 11.57 -8.68 16.87
C ILE A 156 11.68 -7.71 18.06
N ASN A 157 10.80 -6.71 18.12
CA ASN A 157 10.68 -5.72 19.18
C ASN A 157 9.35 -4.94 19.01
N ASP A 158 9.13 -3.94 19.86
CA ASP A 158 7.93 -3.08 19.89
C ASP A 158 8.04 -1.85 18.97
N ASN A 159 8.95 -1.85 17.99
CA ASN A 159 9.15 -0.77 17.03
C ASN A 159 9.90 -1.27 15.79
N HIS A 160 9.19 -1.88 14.84
CA HIS A 160 9.80 -2.48 13.66
C HIS A 160 9.04 -2.17 12.37
N VAL A 161 9.73 -2.37 11.25
CA VAL A 161 9.16 -2.33 9.90
C VAL A 161 9.23 -3.72 9.32
N GLY A 162 8.12 -4.15 8.72
CA GLY A 162 7.93 -5.51 8.23
C GLY A 162 7.47 -5.58 6.77
N ILE A 163 7.70 -6.72 6.14
CA ILE A 163 7.15 -7.07 4.82
C ILE A 163 6.31 -8.33 4.95
N ASP A 164 5.00 -8.16 4.76
CA ASP A 164 3.99 -9.18 4.98
C ASP A 164 3.50 -9.76 3.67
N LEU A 165 3.54 -11.08 3.56
CA LEU A 165 3.06 -11.82 2.39
C LEU A 165 1.98 -12.81 2.80
N ASN A 166 0.71 -12.38 2.71
CA ASN A 166 -0.47 -13.15 3.14
C ASN A 166 -0.42 -13.60 4.61
N SER A 167 0.45 -13.02 5.44
CA SER A 167 0.72 -13.47 6.80
C SER A 167 0.80 -12.27 7.74
N LEU A 168 0.45 -12.47 9.00
CA LEU A 168 0.74 -11.54 10.09
C LEU A 168 2.15 -11.70 10.64
N THR A 169 2.84 -12.79 10.27
CA THR A 169 4.28 -12.92 10.55
C THR A 169 5.06 -12.38 9.36
N SER A 170 5.77 -11.30 9.61
CA SER A 170 6.65 -10.64 8.66
C SER A 170 7.66 -11.60 8.03
N ARG A 171 7.78 -11.58 6.69
CA ARG A 171 8.80 -12.36 5.97
C ARG A 171 10.19 -11.74 6.08
N PHE A 172 10.23 -10.41 6.11
CA PHE A 172 11.43 -9.61 6.31
C PHE A 172 11.10 -8.54 7.34
N THR A 173 12.01 -8.30 8.26
CA THR A 173 11.80 -7.35 9.35
C THR A 173 13.10 -6.62 9.68
N ASN A 174 12.97 -5.39 10.16
CA ASN A 174 14.07 -4.60 10.68
C ASN A 174 13.58 -3.68 11.79
N GLU A 175 14.45 -3.38 12.75
CA GLU A 175 14.14 -2.37 13.77
C GLU A 175 13.91 -1.02 13.10
N ALA A 176 12.87 -0.30 13.51
CA ALA A 176 12.64 1.04 12.97
C ALA A 176 13.65 2.01 13.58
N GLY A 177 14.40 2.71 12.72
CA GLY A 177 15.39 3.70 13.12
C GLY A 177 14.81 5.09 13.36
N TYR A 178 15.61 5.94 14.01
CA TYR A 178 15.43 7.39 14.16
C TYR A 178 16.58 8.14 13.49
#